data_AF-A0A5F1YF87-F1
#
_entry.id   AF-A0A5F1YF87-F1
#
_cell.length_a   1.000
_cell.length_b   1.000
_cell.length_c   1.000
_cell.angle_alpha   90.00
_cell.angle_beta   90.00
_cell.angle_gamma   90.00
#
_symmetry.space_group_name_H-M   'P 1'
#
loop_
_entity.id
_entity.type
_entity.pdbx_description
1 polymer ?
#
loop_
_entity_poly.entity_id
_entity_poly.type
_entity_poly.pdbx_seq_one_letter_code
_entity_poly.pdbx_strand_id
1 'polypeptide(L)'
;MNILYRIVGEDFVFQSPTLMEESGKKIELTDFLVLLDDILITIQSKSIDIDIDDINLIKLGRIFKKYENAKSQLNRTVNSSNRKEKVILNAKHLEEHIELPWVNFRTKISIITLNIPDNLYENPEFRFQFTKFEIYKGMALHIFILQDLQKVCDEMKTGGDLLHYLENREIVLKAVSMQHFVNELDIMAVYKTKYDAIEKIRKGEIDELIIEPGLWEFYVKEHAARIIERDKLLAECFLIDILIKENRNSISYSIEKYGYTKNEMIQSYMRIIGILNSLTAIERYNVEMILKEKLTSTDIYPMRYFIFPFRKKAIFFLITNETDRERRTSQLQGLSEQAALHLSKGIFATETFLGVATEGRKAPGRSFDSILFNPMDIIDEIKEFDGILFENRNLGKVDEWTL
;
A
#
# COMPACT_ATOMS: atom_id res chain seq x y z
N MET A 1 9.51 11.21 9.73
CA MET A 1 10.46 10.28 9.10
C MET A 1 10.29 8.85 9.60
N ASN A 2 10.26 8.62 10.93
CA ASN A 2 9.95 7.30 11.51
C ASN A 2 8.57 6.75 11.09
N ILE A 3 7.66 7.64 10.70
CA ILE A 3 6.25 7.29 10.45
C ILE A 3 6.02 6.49 9.16
N LEU A 4 6.74 6.79 8.07
CA LEU A 4 6.61 6.03 6.82
C LEU A 4 7.20 4.63 6.97
N TYR A 5 8.30 4.49 7.71
CA TYR A 5 8.85 3.18 8.06
C TYR A 5 7.90 2.37 8.93
N ARG A 6 7.16 3.01 9.83
CA ARG A 6 6.18 2.33 10.68
C ARG A 6 5.03 1.73 9.88
N ILE A 7 4.48 2.46 8.90
CA ILE A 7 3.29 2.01 8.16
C ILE A 7 3.65 1.17 6.93
N VAL A 8 4.74 1.49 6.23
CA VAL A 8 5.11 0.80 4.99
C VAL A 8 6.22 -0.23 5.23
N GLY A 9 7.09 -0.03 6.23
CA GLY A 9 8.29 -0.85 6.43
C GLY A 9 9.54 -0.24 5.78
N GLU A 10 10.70 -0.48 6.41
CA GLU A 10 12.01 0.02 5.95
C GLU A 10 12.40 -0.51 4.56
N ASP A 11 11.85 -1.65 4.17
CA ASP A 11 12.19 -2.31 2.92
C ASP A 11 11.63 -1.58 1.69
N PHE A 12 10.68 -0.68 1.90
CA PHE A 12 9.93 -0.02 0.83
C PHE A 12 10.15 1.49 0.76
N VAL A 13 10.80 2.08 1.76
CA VAL A 13 10.93 3.54 1.88
C VAL A 13 12.37 3.96 1.69
N PHE A 14 12.63 4.66 0.60
CA PHE A 14 13.96 5.08 0.17
C PHE A 14 14.11 6.59 0.36
N GLN A 15 15.12 6.99 1.13
CA GLN A 15 15.44 8.39 1.37
C GLN A 15 16.40 8.90 0.30
N SER A 16 16.12 10.09 -0.24
CA SER A 16 16.94 10.78 -1.24
C SER A 16 17.47 9.88 -2.37
N PRO A 17 16.60 9.10 -3.06
CA PRO A 17 17.01 8.30 -4.21
C PRO A 17 17.76 9.14 -5.24
N THR A 18 18.83 8.57 -5.80
CA THR A 18 19.77 9.30 -6.65
C THR A 18 19.59 8.91 -8.11
N LEU A 19 19.22 9.88 -8.93
CA LEU A 19 19.24 9.81 -10.38
C LEU A 19 20.68 9.92 -10.89
N MET A 20 21.05 8.99 -11.77
CA MET A 20 22.31 8.99 -12.51
C MET A 20 22.05 9.52 -13.92
N GLU A 21 22.40 10.78 -14.19
CA GLU A 21 22.30 11.34 -15.53
C GLU A 21 23.34 10.71 -16.48
N GLU A 22 23.07 10.75 -17.79
CA GLU A 22 24.03 10.33 -18.84
C GLU A 22 25.36 11.07 -18.76
N SER A 23 25.33 12.31 -18.24
CA SER A 23 26.52 13.14 -17.97
C SER A 23 27.41 12.60 -16.83
N GLY A 24 26.96 11.57 -16.10
CA GLY A 24 27.59 11.06 -14.89
C GLY A 24 27.23 11.84 -13.62
N LYS A 25 26.46 12.92 -13.73
CA LYS A 25 26.03 13.74 -12.60
C LYS A 25 25.00 12.98 -11.75
N LYS A 26 25.19 13.05 -10.42
CA LYS A 26 24.26 12.52 -9.42
C LYS A 26 23.32 13.62 -8.95
N ILE A 27 22.01 13.39 -9.08
CA ILE A 27 20.98 14.35 -8.67
C ILE A 27 19.95 13.62 -7.81
N GLU A 28 19.49 14.26 -6.74
CA GLU A 28 18.36 13.75 -5.97
C GLU A 28 17.07 13.79 -6.80
N LEU A 29 16.38 12.66 -6.85
CA LEU A 29 15.11 12.52 -7.56
C LEU A 29 13.96 13.15 -6.77
N THR A 30 13.87 12.86 -5.47
CA THR A 30 12.83 13.30 -4.53
C THR A 30 13.32 13.07 -3.09
N ASP A 31 12.66 13.64 -2.08
CA ASP A 31 13.09 13.46 -0.69
C ASP A 31 12.83 12.02 -0.20
N PHE A 32 11.65 11.46 -0.54
CA PHE A 32 11.33 10.06 -0.27
C PHE A 32 10.65 9.39 -1.45
N LEU A 33 10.95 8.12 -1.63
CA LEU A 33 10.30 7.25 -2.58
C LEU A 33 9.80 6.00 -1.86
N VAL A 34 8.54 5.70 -2.04
CA VAL A 34 7.88 4.54 -1.45
C VAL A 34 7.48 3.61 -2.58
N LEU A 35 7.88 2.34 -2.47
CA LEU A 35 7.53 1.30 -3.43
C LEU A 35 6.43 0.42 -2.82
N LEU A 36 5.27 0.36 -3.44
CA LEU A 36 4.14 -0.47 -3.00
C LEU A 36 3.60 -1.26 -4.18
N ASP A 37 4.10 -2.49 -4.35
CA ASP A 37 3.77 -3.34 -5.49
C ASP A 37 4.04 -2.64 -6.84
N ASP A 38 2.99 -2.38 -7.63
CA ASP A 38 3.04 -1.68 -8.92
C ASP A 38 2.81 -0.16 -8.79
N ILE A 39 2.84 0.36 -7.57
CA ILE A 39 2.58 1.76 -7.22
C ILE A 39 3.85 2.41 -6.69
N LEU A 40 4.19 3.55 -7.29
CA LEU A 40 5.30 4.39 -6.88
C LEU A 40 4.75 5.65 -6.21
N ILE A 41 5.09 5.88 -4.93
CA ILE A 41 4.75 7.13 -4.24
C ILE A 41 6.01 7.96 -4.05
N THR A 42 6.02 9.15 -4.65
CA THR A 42 7.10 10.15 -4.48
C THR A 42 6.64 11.22 -3.51
N ILE A 43 7.47 11.56 -2.53
CA ILE A 43 7.15 12.55 -1.50
C ILE A 43 8.19 13.66 -1.55
N GLN A 44 7.74 14.89 -1.77
CA GLN A 44 8.56 16.09 -1.73
C GLN A 44 8.09 17.01 -0.59
N SER A 45 8.96 17.23 0.38
CA SER A 45 8.74 18.12 1.49
C SER A 45 9.35 19.50 1.24
N LYS A 46 8.64 20.54 1.70
CA LYS A 46 9.13 21.93 1.73
C LYS A 46 8.80 22.58 3.06
N SER A 47 9.83 23.14 3.70
CA SER A 47 9.64 24.01 4.86
C SER A 47 9.24 25.42 4.45
N ILE A 48 8.30 25.96 5.19
CA ILE A 48 7.72 27.29 5.06
C ILE A 48 7.98 28.01 6.38
N ASP A 49 8.76 29.09 6.33
CA ASP A 49 9.02 29.94 7.47
C ASP A 49 8.21 31.23 7.32
N ILE A 50 7.11 31.34 8.07
CA ILE A 50 6.16 32.46 8.00
C ILE A 50 5.74 32.85 9.43
N ASP A 51 5.88 34.13 9.73
CA ASP A 51 5.46 34.74 11.00
C ASP A 51 3.94 35.01 11.05
N ILE A 52 3.33 34.94 12.23
CA ILE A 52 1.87 34.76 12.42
C ILE A 52 1.08 36.05 12.34
N ASP A 53 1.64 37.19 12.76
CA ASP A 53 0.84 38.36 13.15
C ASP A 53 0.05 39.04 12.01
N ASP A 54 0.15 38.55 10.76
CA ASP A 54 -0.68 38.99 9.63
C ASP A 54 -0.53 38.01 8.45
N ILE A 55 -1.36 36.97 8.30
CA ILE A 55 -1.42 36.20 7.04
C ILE A 55 -2.06 37.09 5.97
N ASN A 56 -1.22 37.76 5.18
CA ASN A 56 -1.64 38.57 4.05
C ASN A 56 -1.47 37.82 2.71
N LEU A 57 -2.02 38.38 1.64
CA LEU A 57 -1.91 37.83 0.27
C LEU A 57 -0.45 37.55 -0.14
N ILE A 58 0.51 38.32 0.37
CA ILE A 58 1.94 38.14 0.10
C ILE A 58 2.45 36.84 0.71
N LYS A 59 2.10 36.54 1.97
CA LYS A 59 2.48 35.29 2.64
C LYS A 59 1.82 34.08 1.99
N LEU A 60 0.53 34.16 1.61
CA LEU A 60 -0.12 33.12 0.80
C LEU A 60 0.61 32.91 -0.53
N GLY A 61 1.02 33.98 -1.21
CA GLY A 61 1.84 33.91 -2.43
C GLY A 61 3.19 33.19 -2.21
N ARG A 62 3.81 33.33 -1.03
CA ARG A 62 5.04 32.57 -0.68
C ARG A 62 4.77 31.07 -0.54
N ILE A 63 3.64 30.69 0.08
CA ILE A 63 3.21 29.30 0.20
C ILE A 63 2.97 28.71 -1.19
N PHE A 64 2.20 29.40 -2.04
CA PHE A 64 1.98 28.98 -3.43
C PHE A 64 3.29 28.85 -4.22
N LYS A 65 4.24 29.78 -4.06
CA LYS A 65 5.55 29.68 -4.72
C LYS A 65 6.35 28.45 -4.25
N LYS A 66 6.31 28.12 -2.96
CA LYS A 66 6.95 26.91 -2.41
C LYS A 66 6.31 25.64 -2.95
N TYR A 67 4.98 25.62 -3.02
CA TYR A 67 4.21 24.57 -3.65
C TYR A 67 4.59 24.39 -5.13
N GLU A 68 4.58 25.46 -5.94
CA GLU A 68 4.93 25.39 -7.36
C GLU A 68 6.39 24.94 -7.57
N ASN A 69 7.31 25.38 -6.69
CA ASN A 69 8.69 24.89 -6.69
C ASN A 69 8.75 23.38 -6.42
N ALA A 70 8.03 22.86 -5.42
CA ALA A 70 7.97 21.41 -5.15
C ALA A 70 7.37 20.65 -6.34
N LYS A 71 6.27 21.15 -6.90
CA LYS A 71 5.61 20.58 -8.07
C LYS A 71 6.53 20.53 -9.29
N SER A 72 7.34 21.57 -9.50
CA SER A 72 8.34 21.59 -10.58
C SER A 72 9.43 20.52 -10.41
N GLN A 73 9.77 20.12 -9.17
CA GLN A 73 10.76 19.08 -8.92
C GLN A 73 10.23 17.69 -9.30
N LEU A 74 8.91 17.47 -9.22
CA LEU A 74 8.27 16.24 -9.69
C LEU A 74 8.48 15.98 -11.19
N ASN A 75 8.81 17.02 -11.98
CA ASN A 75 9.19 16.85 -13.38
C ASN A 75 10.37 15.90 -13.55
N ARG A 76 11.30 15.86 -12.60
CA ARG A 76 12.42 14.92 -12.64
C ARG A 76 11.91 13.49 -12.58
N THR A 77 11.06 13.16 -11.60
CA THR A 77 10.44 11.84 -11.49
C THR A 77 9.67 11.43 -12.74
N VAL A 78 8.89 12.35 -13.32
CA VAL A 78 8.15 12.09 -14.57
C VAL A 78 9.11 11.80 -15.73
N ASN A 79 10.10 12.66 -15.93
CA ASN A 79 11.03 12.54 -17.05
C ASN A 79 11.90 11.28 -16.93
N SER A 80 12.45 11.03 -15.74
CA SER A 80 13.28 9.86 -15.47
C SER A 80 12.49 8.57 -15.61
N SER A 81 11.21 8.54 -15.21
CA SER A 81 10.35 7.38 -15.46
C SER A 81 10.11 7.15 -16.94
N ASN A 82 9.78 8.20 -17.70
CA ASN A 82 9.49 8.09 -19.14
C ASN A 82 10.71 7.62 -19.94
N ARG A 83 11.91 8.09 -19.55
CA ARG A 83 13.18 7.72 -20.17
C ARG A 83 13.79 6.45 -19.59
N LYS A 84 13.21 5.91 -18.52
CA LYS A 84 13.74 4.78 -17.74
C LYS A 84 15.20 5.03 -17.31
N GLU A 85 15.50 6.25 -16.89
CA GLU A 85 16.84 6.64 -16.44
C GLU A 85 17.22 5.88 -15.17
N LYS A 86 18.52 5.60 -15.02
CA LYS A 86 19.03 4.82 -13.89
C LYS A 86 18.88 5.61 -12.59
N VAL A 87 18.10 5.06 -11.65
CA VAL A 87 17.96 5.60 -10.29
C VAL A 87 18.46 4.57 -9.30
N ILE A 88 19.39 5.00 -8.45
CA ILE A 88 19.95 4.19 -7.36
C ILE A 88 19.15 4.44 -6.09
N LEU A 89 18.65 3.36 -5.51
CA LEU A 89 17.97 3.34 -4.23
C LEU A 89 18.90 2.75 -3.16
N ASN A 90 18.96 3.39 -2.01
CA ASN A 90 19.75 2.90 -0.88
C ASN A 90 18.92 1.94 -0.03
N ALA A 91 19.05 0.63 -0.30
CA ALA A 91 18.40 -0.43 0.46
C ALA A 91 19.27 -0.78 1.67
N LYS A 92 19.27 0.09 2.69
CA LYS A 92 20.08 -0.09 3.93
C LYS A 92 19.94 -1.48 4.53
N HIS A 93 18.73 -2.02 4.45
CA HIS A 93 18.29 -3.28 5.02
C HIS A 93 18.85 -4.51 4.25
N LEU A 94 19.19 -4.36 2.97
CA LEU A 94 19.92 -5.36 2.18
C LEU A 94 21.42 -5.10 2.15
N GLU A 95 21.90 -4.04 2.83
CA GLU A 95 23.27 -3.52 2.76
C GLU A 95 23.72 -3.24 1.31
N GLU A 96 22.78 -2.83 0.45
CA GLU A 96 23.02 -2.72 -0.99
C GLU A 96 22.35 -1.53 -1.68
N HIS A 97 22.83 -1.28 -2.90
CA HIS A 97 22.20 -0.38 -3.84
C HIS A 97 21.37 -1.17 -4.84
N ILE A 98 20.09 -0.84 -4.93
CA ILE A 98 19.19 -1.45 -5.90
C ILE A 98 18.84 -0.41 -6.97
N GLU A 99 18.72 -0.85 -8.21
CA GLU A 99 18.23 -0.01 -9.30
C GLU A 99 16.70 0.02 -9.28
N LEU A 100 16.12 1.21 -9.39
CA LEU A 100 14.66 1.38 -9.43
C LEU A 100 14.09 0.70 -10.70
N PRO A 101 13.27 -0.34 -10.56
CA PRO A 101 12.73 -1.07 -11.70
C PRO A 101 11.52 -0.34 -12.28
N TRP A 102 11.74 0.73 -13.05
CA TRP A 102 10.67 1.57 -13.60
C TRP A 102 9.54 0.80 -14.28
N VAL A 103 9.87 -0.33 -14.92
CA VAL A 103 8.92 -1.19 -15.64
C VAL A 103 7.86 -1.84 -14.74
N ASN A 104 8.12 -1.95 -13.44
CA ASN A 104 7.21 -2.56 -12.49
C ASN A 104 6.10 -1.60 -12.02
N PHE A 105 6.28 -0.28 -12.21
CA PHE A 105 5.37 0.72 -11.63
C PHE A 105 4.42 1.30 -12.68
N ARG A 106 3.15 0.88 -12.60
CA ARG A 106 2.07 1.32 -13.49
C ARG A 106 1.44 2.62 -12.99
N THR A 107 1.28 2.73 -11.67
CA THR A 107 0.62 3.86 -11.02
C THR A 107 1.65 4.72 -10.29
N LYS A 108 1.49 6.03 -10.40
CA LYS A 108 2.38 7.00 -9.76
C LYS A 108 1.56 8.01 -8.97
N ILE A 109 1.87 8.12 -7.68
CA ILE A 109 1.27 9.07 -6.77
C ILE A 109 2.37 10.02 -6.30
N SER A 110 2.10 11.31 -6.31
CA SER A 110 2.97 12.33 -5.76
C SER A 110 2.32 12.95 -4.54
N ILE A 111 3.12 13.13 -3.50
CA ILE A 111 2.73 13.82 -2.27
C ILE A 111 3.66 15.02 -2.11
N ILE A 112 3.08 16.21 -1.97
CA ILE A 112 3.82 17.39 -1.51
C ILE A 112 3.44 17.66 -0.07
N THR A 113 4.43 17.71 0.82
CA THR A 113 4.22 18.11 2.21
C THR A 113 4.74 19.52 2.45
N LEU A 114 3.89 20.37 3.03
CA LEU A 114 4.26 21.70 3.48
C LEU A 114 4.48 21.64 4.99
N ASN A 115 5.73 21.85 5.41
CA ASN A 115 6.07 21.93 6.83
C ASN A 115 5.90 23.38 7.29
N ILE A 116 4.92 23.59 8.16
CA ILE A 116 4.60 24.89 8.76
C ILE A 116 4.99 24.89 10.24
N PRO A 117 5.32 26.05 10.83
CA PRO A 117 5.49 26.20 12.27
C PRO A 117 4.33 25.62 13.11
N ASP A 118 4.64 24.97 14.23
CA ASP A 118 3.63 24.25 15.04
C ASP A 118 2.53 25.16 15.60
N ASN A 119 2.89 26.40 15.93
CA ASN A 119 1.95 27.44 16.36
C ASN A 119 0.89 27.79 15.29
N LEU A 120 1.13 27.53 14.00
CA LEU A 120 0.13 27.66 12.92
C LEU A 120 -0.85 26.47 12.85
N TYR A 121 -0.54 25.38 13.54
CA TYR A 121 -1.25 24.11 13.44
C TYR A 121 -2.12 23.80 14.67
N GLU A 122 -1.67 24.21 15.87
CA GLU A 122 -2.28 23.82 17.14
C GLU A 122 -3.66 24.42 17.41
N ASN A 123 -3.98 25.60 16.88
CA ASN A 123 -5.29 26.23 17.11
C ASN A 123 -6.37 25.60 16.20
N PRO A 124 -7.37 24.86 16.72
CA PRO A 124 -8.36 24.19 15.89
C PRO A 124 -9.26 25.16 15.09
N GLU A 125 -9.54 26.35 15.61
CA GLU A 125 -10.38 27.36 14.95
C GLU A 125 -9.65 28.09 13.82
N PHE A 126 -8.32 28.17 13.89
CA PHE A 126 -7.47 28.92 12.96
C PHE A 126 -6.41 28.05 12.29
N ARG A 127 -6.57 26.72 12.33
CA ARG A 127 -5.63 25.76 11.73
C ARG A 127 -5.45 26.14 10.27
N PHE A 128 -4.22 26.47 9.87
CA PHE A 128 -3.95 26.75 8.46
C PHE A 128 -4.34 25.51 7.64
N GLN A 129 -5.06 25.71 6.54
CA GLN A 129 -5.50 24.64 5.66
C GLN A 129 -4.91 24.84 4.27
N PHE A 130 -4.31 23.78 3.73
CA PHE A 130 -3.86 23.75 2.34
C PHE A 130 -4.12 22.37 1.75
N THR A 131 -5.39 21.99 1.79
CA THR A 131 -5.90 20.72 1.28
C THR A 131 -6.12 20.85 -0.22
N LYS A 132 -5.36 20.10 -1.02
CA LYS A 132 -5.51 20.12 -2.47
C LYS A 132 -5.22 18.74 -3.09
N PHE A 133 -5.91 18.49 -4.19
CA PHE A 133 -5.68 17.37 -5.10
C PHE A 133 -5.69 17.89 -6.54
N GLU A 134 -4.78 17.40 -7.37
CA GLU A 134 -4.81 17.63 -8.82
C GLU A 134 -4.15 16.48 -9.57
N ILE A 135 -4.41 16.37 -10.87
CA ILE A 135 -3.66 15.49 -11.77
C ILE A 135 -2.54 16.29 -12.41
N TYR A 136 -1.29 15.93 -12.12
CA TYR A 136 -0.11 16.58 -12.68
C TYR A 136 0.68 15.62 -13.58
N LYS A 137 0.66 15.89 -14.89
CA LYS A 137 1.35 15.05 -15.91
C LYS A 137 1.01 13.56 -15.80
N GLY A 138 -0.26 13.25 -15.55
CA GLY A 138 -0.74 11.87 -15.41
C GLY A 138 -0.47 11.22 -14.05
N MET A 139 0.04 11.97 -13.06
CA MET A 139 0.20 11.50 -11.68
C MET A 139 -0.84 12.14 -10.78
N ALA A 140 -1.40 11.36 -9.85
CA ALA A 140 -2.21 11.89 -8.77
C ALA A 140 -1.33 12.70 -7.81
N LEU A 141 -1.59 14.00 -7.66
CA LEU A 141 -0.82 14.89 -6.79
C LEU A 141 -1.67 15.28 -5.58
N HIS A 142 -1.28 14.76 -4.42
CA HIS A 142 -1.86 15.08 -3.12
C HIS A 142 -0.98 16.09 -2.39
N ILE A 143 -1.62 17.09 -1.79
CA ILE A 143 -0.90 18.08 -0.99
C ILE A 143 -1.40 18.01 0.44
N PHE A 144 -0.45 17.97 1.38
CA PHE A 144 -0.69 17.89 2.81
C PHE A 144 0.11 18.95 3.54
N ILE A 145 -0.42 19.43 4.65
CA ILE A 145 0.42 19.95 5.73
C ILE A 145 1.11 18.76 6.40
N LEU A 146 2.40 18.90 6.72
CA LEU A 146 3.19 17.78 7.23
C LEU A 146 2.58 17.16 8.50
N GLN A 147 2.07 17.99 9.41
CA GLN A 147 1.40 17.55 10.64
C GLN A 147 0.11 16.77 10.36
N ASP A 148 -0.67 17.17 9.35
CA ASP A 148 -1.87 16.41 8.95
C ASP A 148 -1.49 15.05 8.36
N LEU A 149 -0.49 15.00 7.49
CA LEU A 149 0.00 13.72 6.98
C LEU A 149 0.49 12.82 8.12
N GLN A 150 1.12 13.41 9.16
CA GLN A 150 1.54 12.64 10.33
C GLN A 150 0.34 12.01 11.05
N LYS A 151 -0.69 12.79 11.35
CA LYS A 151 -1.93 12.27 11.96
C LYS A 151 -2.63 11.23 11.09
N VAL A 152 -2.68 11.45 9.78
CA VAL A 152 -3.18 10.44 8.83
C VAL A 152 -2.38 9.15 8.97
N CYS A 153 -1.05 9.22 8.95
CA CYS A 153 -0.19 8.05 9.10
C CYS A 153 -0.22 7.43 10.52
N ASP A 154 -0.72 8.12 11.54
CA ASP A 154 -0.96 7.56 12.88
C ASP A 154 -2.24 6.70 12.92
N GLU A 155 -3.24 7.07 12.13
CA GLU A 155 -4.46 6.27 11.95
C GLU A 155 -4.28 5.11 10.97
N MET A 156 -3.49 5.30 9.91
CA MET A 156 -3.18 4.22 8.95
C MET A 156 -2.17 3.26 9.57
N LYS A 157 -2.47 1.95 9.57
CA LYS A 157 -1.58 0.94 10.18
C LYS A 157 -0.64 0.28 9.16
N THR A 158 -0.98 0.35 7.88
CA THR A 158 -0.26 -0.32 6.78
C THR A 158 -0.09 0.60 5.56
N GLY A 159 0.84 0.24 4.66
CA GLY A 159 0.96 0.90 3.35
C GLY A 159 -0.31 0.76 2.49
N GLY A 160 -1.01 -0.37 2.61
CA GLY A 160 -2.32 -0.59 2.01
C GLY A 160 -3.40 0.38 2.47
N ASP A 161 -3.42 0.71 3.77
CA ASP A 161 -4.34 1.70 4.36
C ASP A 161 -4.05 3.11 3.82
N LEU A 162 -2.77 3.51 3.77
CA LEU A 162 -2.39 4.81 3.22
C LEU A 162 -2.82 4.93 1.75
N LEU A 163 -2.57 3.89 0.95
CA LEU A 163 -2.99 3.88 -0.44
C LEU A 163 -4.52 3.99 -0.56
N HIS A 164 -5.26 3.21 0.25
CA HIS A 164 -6.72 3.24 0.24
C HIS A 164 -7.24 4.62 0.63
N TYR A 165 -6.63 5.24 1.63
CA TYR A 165 -6.95 6.60 2.02
C TYR A 165 -6.71 7.59 0.88
N LEU A 166 -5.57 7.55 0.19
CA LEU A 166 -5.27 8.45 -0.92
C LEU A 166 -6.27 8.30 -2.08
N GLU A 167 -6.63 7.08 -2.44
CA GLU A 167 -7.64 6.79 -3.48
C GLU A 167 -9.02 7.37 -3.12
N ASN A 168 -9.44 7.22 -1.86
CA ASN A 168 -10.73 7.76 -1.39
C ASN A 168 -10.69 9.28 -1.17
N ARG A 169 -9.54 9.82 -0.75
CA ARG A 169 -9.30 11.25 -0.61
C ARG A 169 -9.48 11.98 -1.94
N GLU A 170 -9.01 11.40 -3.04
CA GLU A 170 -9.25 11.94 -4.38
C GLU A 170 -10.75 12.07 -4.68
N ILE A 171 -11.52 11.03 -4.39
CA ILE A 171 -12.97 10.99 -4.65
C ILE A 171 -13.69 12.04 -3.81
N VAL A 172 -13.39 12.09 -2.53
CA VAL A 172 -13.96 13.08 -1.60
C VAL A 172 -13.63 14.48 -2.07
N LEU A 173 -12.36 14.80 -2.33
CA LEU A 173 -11.97 16.15 -2.73
C LEU A 173 -12.64 16.58 -4.02
N LYS A 174 -12.77 15.69 -5.01
CA LYS A 174 -13.47 16.01 -6.27
C LYS A 174 -14.95 16.36 -6.08
N ALA A 175 -15.61 15.82 -5.06
CA ALA A 175 -17.03 16.08 -4.78
C ALA A 175 -17.28 17.21 -3.77
N VAL A 176 -16.24 17.69 -3.06
CA VAL A 176 -16.42 18.76 -2.06
C VAL A 176 -16.58 20.12 -2.75
N SER A 177 -17.72 20.78 -2.55
CA SER A 177 -18.06 22.07 -3.18
C SER A 177 -17.19 23.24 -2.67
N MET A 178 -16.60 23.11 -1.48
CA MET A 178 -15.82 24.16 -0.81
C MET A 178 -14.46 23.65 -0.32
N GLN A 179 -13.65 23.10 -1.24
CA GLN A 179 -12.36 22.45 -0.89
C GLN A 179 -11.43 23.31 -0.02
N HIS A 180 -11.47 24.65 -0.18
CA HIS A 180 -10.61 25.59 0.54
C HIS A 180 -10.95 25.76 2.02
N PHE A 181 -12.10 25.27 2.47
CA PHE A 181 -12.57 25.37 3.86
C PHE A 181 -12.57 24.01 4.57
N VAL A 182 -12.11 22.94 3.90
CA VAL A 182 -12.09 21.60 4.46
C VAL A 182 -10.69 21.24 4.92
N ASN A 183 -10.59 20.94 6.22
CA ASN A 183 -9.39 20.42 6.85
C ASN A 183 -9.21 18.93 6.53
N GLU A 184 -7.95 18.51 6.36
CA GLU A 184 -7.58 17.13 6.04
C GLU A 184 -8.10 16.12 7.07
N LEU A 185 -8.10 16.46 8.36
CA LEU A 185 -8.58 15.53 9.38
C LEU A 185 -10.09 15.27 9.30
N ASP A 186 -10.86 16.24 8.83
CA ASP A 186 -12.31 16.07 8.64
C ASP A 186 -12.59 15.18 7.43
N ILE A 187 -11.75 15.25 6.38
CA ILE A 187 -11.78 14.28 5.26
C ILE A 187 -11.46 12.87 5.78
N MET A 188 -10.47 12.74 6.66
CA MET A 188 -10.16 11.46 7.29
C MET A 188 -11.33 10.96 8.16
N ALA A 189 -12.02 11.84 8.88
CA ALA A 189 -13.21 11.47 9.64
C ALA A 189 -14.34 10.95 8.75
N VAL A 190 -14.56 11.56 7.57
CA VAL A 190 -15.51 11.07 6.56
C VAL A 190 -15.09 9.70 6.04
N TYR A 191 -13.81 9.52 5.72
CA TYR A 191 -13.27 8.23 5.28
C TYR A 191 -13.53 7.11 6.29
N LYS A 192 -13.37 7.42 7.59
CA LYS A 192 -13.61 6.46 8.67
C LYS A 192 -15.10 6.21 8.90
N THR A 193 -15.89 7.26 9.07
CA THR A 193 -17.27 7.13 9.58
C THR A 193 -18.35 7.05 8.50
N LYS A 194 -18.06 7.44 7.26
CA LYS A 194 -19.03 7.61 6.16
C LYS A 194 -18.56 6.96 4.85
N TYR A 195 -17.92 5.80 4.92
CA TYR A 195 -17.42 5.10 3.73
C TYR A 195 -18.50 4.85 2.65
N ASP A 196 -19.74 4.53 3.06
CA ASP A 196 -20.87 4.38 2.14
C ASP A 196 -21.16 5.63 1.31
N ALA A 197 -20.93 6.83 1.87
CA ALA A 197 -21.10 8.07 1.12
C ALA A 197 -20.03 8.21 0.04
N ILE A 198 -18.78 7.82 0.35
CA ILE A 198 -17.68 7.82 -0.63
C ILE A 198 -17.99 6.87 -1.78
N GLU A 199 -18.55 5.69 -1.48
CA GLU A 199 -18.96 4.74 -2.52
C GLU A 199 -20.11 5.26 -3.38
N LYS A 200 -21.07 6.00 -2.80
CA LYS A 200 -22.12 6.67 -3.57
C LYS A 200 -21.56 7.77 -4.48
N ILE A 201 -20.61 8.57 -3.99
CA ILE A 201 -19.90 9.56 -4.82
C ILE A 201 -19.16 8.86 -5.97
N ARG A 202 -18.44 7.78 -5.68
CA ARG A 202 -17.70 6.98 -6.68
C ARG A 202 -18.61 6.47 -7.80
N LYS A 203 -19.86 6.13 -7.46
CA LYS A 203 -20.89 5.66 -8.40
C LYS A 203 -21.62 6.79 -9.14
N GLY A 204 -21.37 8.05 -8.80
CA GLY A 204 -22.09 9.21 -9.33
C GLY A 204 -23.52 9.35 -8.79
N GLU A 205 -23.80 8.78 -7.61
CA GLU A 205 -25.10 8.94 -6.92
C GLU A 205 -25.13 10.21 -6.04
N ILE A 206 -23.96 10.74 -5.69
CA ILE A 206 -23.77 12.00 -4.95
C ILE A 206 -22.79 12.85 -5.74
N ASP A 207 -23.25 14.01 -6.22
CA ASP A 207 -22.43 14.95 -6.99
C ASP A 207 -21.68 15.94 -6.11
N GLU A 208 -22.27 16.31 -4.97
CA GLU A 208 -21.72 17.30 -4.04
C GLU A 208 -21.72 16.80 -2.59
N LEU A 209 -20.61 17.05 -1.90
CA LEU A 209 -20.42 16.73 -0.49
C LEU A 209 -20.08 18.00 0.30
N ILE A 210 -20.79 18.21 1.41
CA ILE A 210 -20.46 19.22 2.40
C ILE A 210 -19.84 18.51 3.60
N ILE A 211 -18.64 18.96 3.99
CA ILE A 211 -17.92 18.46 5.16
C ILE A 211 -17.92 19.57 6.20
N GLU A 212 -18.57 19.32 7.34
CA GLU A 212 -18.66 20.27 8.44
C GLU A 212 -17.33 20.29 9.24
N PRO A 213 -16.82 21.47 9.62
CA PRO A 213 -15.65 21.54 10.50
C PRO A 213 -15.87 20.85 11.84
N GLY A 214 -14.84 20.14 12.35
CA GLY A 214 -14.87 19.50 13.67
C GLY A 214 -15.36 18.04 13.68
N LEU A 215 -15.59 17.46 12.49
CA LEU A 215 -15.92 16.04 12.32
C LEU A 215 -14.83 15.12 12.88
N TRP A 216 -13.56 15.51 12.76
CA TRP A 216 -12.45 14.76 13.32
C TRP A 216 -12.51 14.67 14.84
N GLU A 217 -12.64 15.82 15.51
CA GLU A 217 -12.73 15.88 16.96
C GLU A 217 -13.96 15.12 17.48
N PHE A 218 -15.08 15.17 16.75
CA PHE A 218 -16.25 14.34 17.02
C PHE A 218 -15.94 12.85 16.90
N TYR A 219 -15.31 12.41 15.79
CA TYR A 219 -14.94 11.01 15.58
C TYR A 219 -14.06 10.48 16.70
N VAL A 220 -12.99 11.20 17.05
CA VAL A 220 -12.05 10.78 18.12
C VAL A 220 -12.77 10.65 19.46
N LYS A 221 -13.67 11.59 19.79
CA LYS A 221 -14.38 11.61 21.06
C LYS A 221 -15.46 10.54 21.16
N GLU A 222 -16.36 10.48 20.18
CA GLU A 222 -17.54 9.60 20.23
C GLU A 222 -17.19 8.13 19.98
N HIS A 223 -16.12 7.86 19.22
CA HIS A 223 -15.71 6.50 18.89
C HIS A 223 -14.47 6.02 19.65
N ALA A 224 -14.01 6.74 20.68
CA ALA A 224 -12.78 6.43 21.43
C ALA A 224 -12.66 4.95 21.85
N ALA A 225 -13.73 4.37 22.43
CA ALA A 225 -13.72 2.98 22.88
C ALA A 225 -13.55 1.98 21.72
N ARG A 226 -14.24 2.22 20.59
CA ARG A 226 -14.14 1.38 19.39
C ARG A 226 -12.78 1.50 18.73
N ILE A 227 -12.21 2.71 18.71
CA ILE A 227 -10.85 2.95 18.20
C ILE A 227 -9.82 2.13 18.99
N ILE A 228 -9.94 2.11 20.32
CA ILE A 228 -9.05 1.31 21.19
C ILE A 228 -9.19 -0.19 20.91
N GLU A 229 -10.43 -0.68 20.82
CA GLU A 229 -10.72 -2.09 20.54
C GLU A 229 -10.18 -2.53 19.17
N ARG A 230 -10.46 -1.74 18.13
CA ARG A 230 -9.93 -1.93 16.77
C ARG A 230 -8.41 -1.99 16.79
N ASP A 231 -7.75 -0.99 17.39
CA ASP A 231 -6.30 -0.91 17.40
C ASP A 231 -5.67 -2.10 18.13
N LYS A 232 -6.33 -2.62 19.17
CA LYS A 232 -5.90 -3.85 19.85
C LYS A 232 -6.01 -5.06 18.93
N LEU A 233 -7.16 -5.27 18.27
CA LEU A 233 -7.37 -6.40 17.35
C LEU A 233 -6.37 -6.39 16.19
N LEU A 234 -6.12 -5.21 15.61
CA LEU A 234 -5.19 -5.05 14.49
C LEU A 234 -3.73 -5.22 14.92
N ALA A 235 -3.36 -4.81 16.13
CA ALA A 235 -1.99 -4.99 16.65
C ALA A 235 -1.62 -6.47 16.87
N GLU A 236 -2.61 -7.34 17.06
CA GLU A 236 -2.39 -8.79 17.21
C GLU A 236 -2.22 -9.52 15.86
N CYS A 237 -2.31 -8.81 14.73
CA CYS A 237 -2.21 -9.37 13.38
C CYS A 237 -0.85 -9.09 12.73
N PHE A 238 0.07 -10.04 12.82
CA PHE A 238 1.46 -9.92 12.36
C PHE A 238 1.87 -11.01 11.36
N LEU A 239 0.94 -11.84 10.88
CA LEU A 239 1.24 -12.92 9.93
C LEU A 239 1.92 -12.40 8.66
N ILE A 240 1.37 -11.34 8.07
CA ILE A 240 1.93 -10.76 6.85
C ILE A 240 3.34 -10.22 7.08
N ASP A 241 3.61 -9.64 8.25
CA ASP A 241 4.95 -9.15 8.59
C ASP A 241 5.93 -10.31 8.81
N ILE A 242 5.48 -11.43 9.37
CA ILE A 242 6.26 -12.68 9.41
C ILE A 242 6.57 -13.17 7.99
N LEU A 243 5.58 -13.21 7.09
CA LEU A 243 5.79 -13.62 5.70
C LEU A 243 6.84 -12.76 5.00
N ILE A 244 6.78 -11.44 5.18
CA ILE A 244 7.75 -10.50 4.63
C ILE A 244 9.15 -10.81 5.18
N LYS A 245 9.28 -10.99 6.50
CA LYS A 245 10.55 -11.32 7.16
C LYS A 245 11.14 -12.65 6.68
N GLU A 246 10.33 -13.69 6.54
CA GLU A 246 10.80 -15.00 6.09
C GLU A 246 11.19 -15.02 4.60
N ASN A 247 10.45 -14.30 3.74
CA ASN A 247 10.83 -14.14 2.34
C ASN A 247 12.19 -13.46 2.21
N ARG A 248 12.51 -12.50 3.08
CA ARG A 248 13.81 -11.83 3.11
C ARG A 248 14.95 -12.79 3.43
N ASN A 249 14.76 -13.67 4.41
CA ASN A 249 15.76 -14.69 4.77
C ASN A 249 16.00 -15.70 3.64
N SER A 250 15.03 -15.87 2.74
CA SER A 250 15.13 -16.83 1.63
C SER A 250 16.01 -16.35 0.46
N ILE A 251 16.37 -15.07 0.38
CA ILE A 251 17.17 -14.51 -0.73
C ILE A 251 18.52 -15.22 -0.84
N SER A 252 19.29 -15.28 0.25
CA SER A 252 20.63 -15.90 0.25
C SER A 252 20.56 -17.40 -0.05
N TYR A 253 19.58 -18.10 0.54
CA TYR A 253 19.35 -19.53 0.29
C TYR A 253 19.11 -19.82 -1.20
N SER A 254 18.29 -19.01 -1.86
CA SER A 254 17.95 -19.22 -3.26
C SER A 254 19.12 -18.97 -4.20
N ILE A 255 20.00 -18.00 -3.88
CA ILE A 255 21.24 -17.76 -4.62
C ILE A 255 22.17 -18.97 -4.50
N GLU A 256 22.40 -19.46 -3.28
CA GLU A 256 23.30 -20.58 -3.01
C GLU A 256 22.83 -21.90 -3.61
N LYS A 257 21.52 -22.19 -3.54
CA LYS A 257 20.97 -23.49 -3.93
C LYS A 257 20.59 -23.58 -5.41
N TYR A 258 20.03 -22.52 -5.99
CA TYR A 258 19.46 -22.54 -7.34
C TYR A 258 20.24 -21.70 -8.35
N GLY A 259 21.29 -20.98 -7.91
CA GLY A 259 22.15 -20.20 -8.79
C GLY A 259 21.50 -18.95 -9.39
N TYR A 260 20.39 -18.47 -8.81
CA TYR A 260 19.79 -17.20 -9.21
C TYR A 260 20.73 -16.03 -9.00
N THR A 261 20.64 -15.00 -9.85
CA THR A 261 21.38 -13.78 -9.60
C THR A 261 20.76 -13.01 -8.42
N LYS A 262 21.60 -12.29 -7.69
CA LYS A 262 21.14 -11.47 -6.55
C LYS A 262 20.08 -10.44 -6.97
N ASN A 263 20.25 -9.82 -8.13
CA ASN A 263 19.30 -8.86 -8.67
C ASN A 263 17.93 -9.49 -8.96
N GLU A 264 17.88 -10.68 -9.58
CA GLU A 264 16.63 -11.39 -9.82
C GLU A 264 15.90 -11.70 -8.51
N MET A 265 16.63 -12.16 -7.49
CA MET A 265 16.04 -12.46 -6.19
C MET A 265 15.51 -11.23 -5.47
N ILE A 266 16.25 -10.10 -5.50
CA ILE A 266 15.80 -8.84 -4.91
C ILE A 266 14.54 -8.32 -5.63
N GLN A 267 14.51 -8.39 -6.96
CA GLN A 267 13.34 -7.96 -7.74
C GLN A 267 12.12 -8.83 -7.45
N SER A 268 12.30 -10.15 -7.38
CA SER A 268 11.23 -11.09 -7.00
C SER A 268 10.72 -10.81 -5.59
N TYR A 269 11.65 -10.66 -4.62
CA TYR A 269 11.35 -10.28 -3.25
C TYR A 269 10.48 -9.01 -3.21
N MET A 270 10.97 -7.90 -3.78
CA MET A 270 10.27 -6.61 -3.76
C MET A 270 8.86 -6.68 -4.34
N ARG A 271 8.62 -7.49 -5.38
CA ARG A 271 7.28 -7.70 -5.93
C ARG A 271 6.37 -8.47 -4.97
N ILE A 272 6.83 -9.60 -4.44
CA ILE A 272 6.06 -10.43 -3.50
C ILE A 272 5.70 -9.63 -2.25
N ILE A 273 6.70 -9.01 -1.62
CA ILE A 273 6.45 -8.24 -0.41
C ILE A 273 5.63 -6.97 -0.72
N GLY A 274 5.77 -6.38 -1.90
CA GLY A 274 4.95 -5.26 -2.35
C GLY A 274 3.47 -5.61 -2.37
N ILE A 275 3.11 -6.76 -2.96
CA ILE A 275 1.73 -7.28 -2.98
C ILE A 275 1.20 -7.46 -1.56
N LEU A 276 1.96 -8.16 -0.71
CA LEU A 276 1.58 -8.40 0.69
C LEU A 276 1.42 -7.10 1.47
N ASN A 277 2.31 -6.12 1.25
CA ASN A 277 2.30 -4.86 1.97
C ASN A 277 1.16 -3.92 1.53
N SER A 278 0.63 -4.12 0.32
CA SER A 278 -0.51 -3.37 -0.22
C SER A 278 -1.87 -3.78 0.37
N LEU A 279 -1.91 -4.84 1.19
CA LEU A 279 -3.06 -5.20 2.01
C LEU A 279 -3.24 -4.19 3.15
N THR A 280 -4.46 -3.66 3.28
CA THR A 280 -4.95 -2.86 4.41
C THR A 280 -4.92 -3.68 5.70
N ALA A 281 -4.92 -3.01 6.85
CA ALA A 281 -4.91 -3.71 8.14
C ALA A 281 -6.09 -4.67 8.31
N ILE A 282 -7.26 -4.28 7.81
CA ILE A 282 -8.50 -5.09 7.84
C ILE A 282 -8.37 -6.32 6.95
N GLU A 283 -7.83 -6.16 5.73
CA GLU A 283 -7.57 -7.29 4.85
C GLU A 283 -6.56 -8.26 5.47
N ARG A 284 -5.51 -7.75 6.12
CA ARG A 284 -4.53 -8.58 6.87
C ARG A 284 -5.18 -9.34 8.01
N TYR A 285 -6.02 -8.68 8.80
CA TYR A 285 -6.80 -9.32 9.88
C TYR A 285 -7.65 -10.48 9.34
N ASN A 286 -8.40 -10.24 8.26
CA ASN A 286 -9.26 -11.26 7.65
C ASN A 286 -8.46 -12.46 7.13
N VAL A 287 -7.35 -12.21 6.42
CA VAL A 287 -6.44 -13.26 5.95
C VAL A 287 -5.91 -14.07 7.13
N GLU A 288 -5.51 -13.42 8.22
CA GLU A 288 -4.96 -14.11 9.38
C GLU A 288 -6.00 -14.97 10.11
N MET A 289 -7.24 -14.49 10.25
CA MET A 289 -8.33 -15.25 10.85
C MET A 289 -8.67 -16.51 10.05
N ILE A 290 -8.74 -16.39 8.72
CA ILE A 290 -8.95 -17.55 7.84
C ILE A 290 -7.76 -18.50 7.93
N LEU A 291 -6.53 -17.99 7.91
CA LEU A 291 -5.34 -18.84 8.01
C LEU A 291 -5.30 -19.61 9.33
N LYS A 292 -5.65 -18.98 10.47
CA LYS A 292 -5.76 -19.64 11.79
C LYS A 292 -6.82 -20.75 11.79
N GLU A 293 -7.99 -20.51 11.20
CA GLU A 293 -9.04 -21.54 11.02
C GLU A 293 -8.50 -22.72 10.21
N LYS A 294 -7.92 -22.45 9.04
CA LYS A 294 -7.41 -23.47 8.13
C LYS A 294 -6.26 -24.26 8.74
N LEU A 295 -5.32 -23.59 9.39
CA LEU A 295 -4.19 -24.22 10.07
C LEU A 295 -4.66 -25.19 11.15
N THR A 296 -5.63 -24.80 11.98
CA THR A 296 -6.19 -25.67 13.04
C THR A 296 -6.83 -26.94 12.44
N SER A 297 -7.47 -26.81 11.28
CA SER A 297 -8.09 -27.96 10.61
C SER A 297 -7.09 -28.91 9.94
N THR A 298 -5.80 -28.55 9.86
CA THR A 298 -4.77 -29.43 9.25
C THR A 298 -4.43 -30.67 10.09
N ASP A 299 -4.93 -30.73 11.32
CA ASP A 299 -4.85 -31.93 12.16
C ASP A 299 -5.70 -33.08 11.61
N ILE A 300 -6.82 -32.74 10.98
CA ILE A 300 -7.79 -33.68 10.41
C ILE A 300 -7.55 -33.85 8.91
N TYR A 301 -7.19 -32.76 8.22
CA TYR A 301 -7.05 -32.77 6.77
C TYR A 301 -5.63 -32.39 6.37
N PRO A 302 -4.94 -33.19 5.53
CA PRO A 302 -3.52 -32.98 5.24
C PRO A 302 -3.24 -31.69 4.48
N MET A 303 -4.26 -31.11 3.83
CA MET A 303 -4.14 -29.93 2.99
C MET A 303 -5.36 -29.01 3.14
N ARG A 304 -5.11 -27.71 3.16
CA ARG A 304 -6.09 -26.64 3.24
C ARG A 304 -5.65 -25.48 2.38
N TYR A 305 -6.62 -24.74 1.84
CA TYR A 305 -6.33 -23.56 1.05
C TYR A 305 -7.47 -22.55 1.11
N PHE A 306 -7.18 -21.33 0.66
CA PHE A 306 -8.16 -20.31 0.33
C PHE A 306 -7.56 -19.29 -0.65
N ILE A 307 -8.44 -18.56 -1.33
CA ILE A 307 -8.09 -17.47 -2.23
C ILE A 307 -8.56 -16.16 -1.60
N PHE A 308 -7.71 -15.14 -1.64
CA PHE A 308 -8.01 -13.80 -1.18
C PHE A 308 -7.87 -12.80 -2.35
N PRO A 309 -8.98 -12.43 -3.02
CA PRO A 309 -8.97 -11.43 -4.09
C PRO A 309 -9.04 -10.01 -3.52
N PHE A 310 -8.24 -9.09 -4.07
CA PHE A 310 -8.21 -7.68 -3.67
C PHE A 310 -7.58 -6.83 -4.79
N ARG A 311 -8.05 -5.59 -5.04
CA ARG A 311 -7.41 -4.62 -5.98
C ARG A 311 -6.90 -5.20 -7.33
N LYS A 312 -7.72 -6.03 -8.00
CA LYS A 312 -7.38 -6.79 -9.23
C LYS A 312 -6.20 -7.77 -9.11
N LYS A 313 -5.89 -8.18 -7.88
CA LYS A 313 -4.85 -9.13 -7.51
C LYS A 313 -5.51 -10.26 -6.72
N ALA A 314 -4.83 -11.39 -6.62
CA ALA A 314 -5.29 -12.46 -5.74
C ALA A 314 -4.09 -13.13 -5.07
N ILE A 315 -4.29 -13.53 -3.81
CA ILE A 315 -3.35 -14.37 -3.09
C ILE A 315 -3.99 -15.72 -2.84
N PHE A 316 -3.34 -16.79 -3.28
CA PHE A 316 -3.70 -18.15 -2.90
C PHE A 316 -2.83 -18.60 -1.75
N PHE A 317 -3.46 -19.02 -0.65
CA PHE A 317 -2.76 -19.59 0.49
C PHE A 317 -2.94 -21.10 0.49
N LEU A 318 -1.83 -21.83 0.52
CA LEU A 318 -1.76 -23.27 0.70
C LEU A 318 -1.18 -23.60 2.07
N ILE A 319 -1.87 -24.43 2.83
CA ILE A 319 -1.41 -24.93 4.13
C ILE A 319 -1.40 -26.46 4.03
N THR A 320 -0.21 -27.06 4.09
CA THR A 320 -0.04 -28.50 3.83
C THR A 320 0.89 -29.16 4.84
N ASN A 321 0.61 -30.41 5.22
CA ASN A 321 1.51 -31.22 6.05
C ASN A 321 2.66 -31.84 5.23
N GLU A 322 2.80 -31.51 3.95
CA GLU A 322 3.97 -31.90 3.14
C GLU A 322 5.23 -31.21 3.67
N THR A 323 6.21 -32.03 4.06
CA THR A 323 7.49 -31.58 4.62
C THR A 323 8.56 -31.41 3.54
N ASP A 324 8.39 -32.07 2.39
CA ASP A 324 9.30 -31.91 1.26
C ASP A 324 8.99 -30.60 0.52
N ARG A 325 9.98 -29.70 0.50
CA ARG A 325 9.84 -28.36 -0.08
C ARG A 325 9.57 -28.39 -1.58
N GLU A 326 10.17 -29.31 -2.33
CA GLU A 326 10.00 -29.40 -3.79
C GLU A 326 8.60 -29.87 -4.16
N ARG A 327 8.10 -30.90 -3.45
CA ARG A 327 6.71 -31.35 -3.57
C ARG A 327 5.72 -30.27 -3.19
N ARG A 328 5.95 -29.56 -2.08
CA ARG A 328 5.08 -28.45 -1.65
C ARG A 328 5.07 -27.32 -2.66
N THR A 329 6.22 -26.95 -3.22
CA THR A 329 6.32 -25.92 -4.27
C THR A 329 5.58 -26.35 -5.54
N SER A 330 5.70 -27.63 -5.93
CA SER A 330 4.97 -28.19 -7.07
C SER A 330 3.45 -28.20 -6.85
N GLN A 331 3.00 -28.54 -5.63
CA GLN A 331 1.59 -28.46 -5.22
C GLN A 331 1.10 -27.01 -5.24
N LEU A 332 1.89 -26.08 -4.72
CA LEU A 332 1.58 -24.65 -4.72
C LEU A 332 1.40 -24.15 -6.15
N GLN A 333 2.30 -24.53 -7.06
CA GLN A 333 2.20 -24.18 -8.48
C GLN A 333 0.91 -24.68 -9.10
N GLY A 334 0.69 -26.00 -9.11
CA GLY A 334 -0.49 -26.56 -9.76
C GLY A 334 -1.81 -26.04 -9.18
N LEU A 335 -1.90 -25.85 -7.86
CA LEU A 335 -3.12 -25.32 -7.24
C LEU A 335 -3.33 -23.83 -7.47
N SER A 336 -2.25 -23.03 -7.50
CA SER A 336 -2.35 -21.59 -7.81
C SER A 336 -2.80 -21.36 -9.24
N GLU A 337 -2.30 -22.16 -10.17
CA GLU A 337 -2.70 -22.14 -11.57
C GLU A 337 -4.20 -22.45 -11.74
N GLN A 338 -4.69 -23.49 -11.07
CA GLN A 338 -6.13 -23.83 -11.06
C GLN A 338 -6.98 -22.73 -10.38
N ALA A 339 -6.48 -22.14 -9.30
CA ALA A 339 -7.14 -21.03 -8.60
C ALA A 339 -7.24 -19.78 -9.48
N ALA A 340 -6.20 -19.45 -10.24
CA ALA A 340 -6.19 -18.35 -11.19
C ALA A 340 -7.23 -18.58 -12.31
N LEU A 341 -7.31 -19.81 -12.83
CA LEU A 341 -8.30 -20.20 -13.84
C LEU A 341 -9.75 -20.15 -13.30
N HIS A 342 -9.95 -20.47 -12.02
CA HIS A 342 -11.25 -20.31 -11.36
C HIS A 342 -11.67 -18.84 -11.29
N LEU A 343 -10.77 -17.94 -10.87
CA LEU A 343 -11.07 -16.51 -10.78
C LEU A 343 -11.35 -15.88 -12.15
N SER A 344 -10.58 -16.26 -13.18
CA SER A 344 -10.73 -15.69 -14.53
C SER A 344 -12.02 -16.10 -15.22
N LYS A 345 -12.56 -17.29 -14.91
CA LYS A 345 -13.89 -17.74 -15.34
C LYS A 345 -15.03 -17.11 -14.53
N GLY A 346 -14.72 -16.47 -13.40
CA GLY A 346 -15.67 -15.82 -12.50
C GLY A 346 -15.87 -14.33 -12.79
N ILE A 347 -16.20 -13.58 -11.75
CA ILE A 347 -16.57 -12.14 -11.81
C ILE A 347 -15.33 -11.22 -11.69
N PHE A 348 -14.17 -11.76 -11.30
CA PHE A 348 -13.01 -10.95 -10.89
C PHE A 348 -11.83 -11.09 -11.86
N ALA A 349 -11.59 -10.05 -12.67
CA ALA A 349 -10.42 -9.96 -13.54
C ALA A 349 -9.15 -9.71 -12.71
N THR A 350 -8.33 -10.75 -12.55
CA THR A 350 -7.05 -10.70 -11.83
C THR A 350 -5.90 -10.44 -12.79
N GLU A 351 -5.08 -9.42 -12.53
CA GLU A 351 -3.89 -9.07 -13.31
C GLU A 351 -2.60 -9.68 -12.73
N THR A 352 -2.59 -9.99 -11.43
CA THR A 352 -1.43 -10.55 -10.72
C THR A 352 -1.88 -11.60 -9.70
N PHE A 353 -1.20 -12.74 -9.67
CA PHE A 353 -1.52 -13.85 -8.77
C PHE A 353 -0.29 -14.26 -7.95
N LEU A 354 -0.44 -14.27 -6.63
CA LEU A 354 0.58 -14.69 -5.68
C LEU A 354 0.14 -15.98 -4.99
N GLY A 355 0.82 -17.08 -5.24
CA GLY A 355 0.71 -18.30 -4.43
C GLY A 355 1.64 -18.20 -3.23
N VAL A 356 1.15 -18.55 -2.04
CA VAL A 356 1.94 -18.68 -0.80
C VAL A 356 1.65 -20.04 -0.17
N ALA A 357 2.68 -20.85 0.07
CA ALA A 357 2.55 -22.09 0.83
C ALA A 357 3.25 -22.00 2.19
N THR A 358 2.64 -22.64 3.18
CA THR A 358 3.24 -22.88 4.49
C THR A 358 2.85 -24.26 5.02
N GLU A 359 3.55 -24.72 6.03
CA GLU A 359 3.28 -25.99 6.68
C GLU A 359 2.03 -25.97 7.57
N GLY A 360 1.37 -27.12 7.61
CA GLY A 360 0.32 -27.43 8.58
C GLY A 360 0.87 -27.68 9.99
N ARG A 361 -0.04 -27.91 10.94
CA ARG A 361 0.28 -27.99 12.37
C ARG A 361 1.23 -29.13 12.74
N LYS A 362 1.24 -30.21 11.96
CA LYS A 362 2.03 -31.42 12.23
C LYS A 362 3.47 -31.35 11.72
N ALA A 363 3.83 -30.29 11.01
CA ALA A 363 5.19 -30.17 10.49
C ALA A 363 6.20 -29.81 11.59
N PRO A 364 7.45 -30.28 11.47
CA PRO A 364 8.50 -30.06 12.47
C PRO A 364 9.06 -28.63 12.49
N GLY A 365 8.72 -27.81 11.48
CA GLY A 365 9.14 -26.42 11.36
C GLY A 365 8.18 -25.64 10.46
N ARG A 366 8.42 -24.32 10.33
CA ARG A 366 7.68 -23.46 9.41
C ARG A 366 8.63 -22.75 8.46
N SER A 367 8.28 -22.77 7.20
CA SER A 367 8.87 -22.04 6.11
C SER A 367 7.78 -21.56 5.16
N PHE A 368 8.15 -20.67 4.26
CA PHE A 368 7.23 -20.11 3.29
C PHE A 368 7.80 -20.25 1.90
N ASP A 369 6.96 -20.75 1.00
CA ASP A 369 7.24 -20.75 -0.43
C ASP A 369 6.27 -19.81 -1.12
N SER A 370 6.73 -19.16 -2.17
CA SER A 370 5.96 -18.19 -2.91
C SER A 370 6.18 -18.37 -4.41
N ILE A 371 5.11 -18.16 -5.17
CA ILE A 371 5.15 -18.11 -6.63
C ILE A 371 4.34 -16.92 -7.10
N LEU A 372 4.86 -16.18 -8.07
CA LEU A 372 4.25 -14.97 -8.59
C LEU A 372 4.15 -15.06 -10.10
N PHE A 373 2.95 -14.90 -10.64
CA PHE A 373 2.72 -14.94 -12.08
C PHE A 373 1.54 -14.05 -12.50
N ASN A 374 1.46 -13.78 -13.80
CA ASN A 374 0.30 -13.14 -14.42
C ASN A 374 -0.68 -14.25 -14.85
N PRO A 375 -1.94 -14.24 -14.40
CA PRO A 375 -2.94 -15.23 -14.79
C PRO A 375 -3.08 -15.43 -16.30
N MET A 376 -2.96 -14.35 -17.08
CA MET A 376 -3.12 -14.43 -18.54
C MET A 376 -2.06 -15.31 -19.20
N ASP A 377 -0.84 -15.30 -18.67
CA ASP A 377 0.28 -16.10 -19.21
C ASP A 377 0.03 -17.61 -19.00
N ILE A 378 -0.76 -17.96 -17.98
CA ILE A 378 -1.05 -19.35 -17.57
C ILE A 378 -2.36 -19.88 -18.16
N ILE A 379 -3.39 -19.03 -18.27
CA ILE A 379 -4.71 -19.43 -18.80
C ILE A 379 -4.60 -19.96 -20.23
N ASP A 380 -3.68 -19.40 -21.03
CA ASP A 380 -3.45 -19.85 -22.41
C ASP A 380 -2.78 -21.24 -22.48
N GLU A 381 -2.13 -21.69 -21.39
CA GLU A 381 -1.39 -22.96 -21.34
C GLU A 381 -2.22 -24.13 -20.76
N ILE A 382 -3.22 -23.85 -19.93
CA ILE A 382 -3.99 -24.86 -19.19
C ILE A 382 -5.30 -25.23 -19.92
N LYS A 383 -5.35 -26.45 -20.46
CA LYS A 383 -6.48 -26.96 -21.25
C LYS A 383 -7.61 -27.60 -20.42
N GLU A 384 -7.35 -28.02 -19.19
CA GLU A 384 -8.32 -28.72 -18.33
C GLU A 384 -8.43 -28.03 -16.96
N PHE A 385 -9.66 -27.74 -16.56
CA PHE A 385 -10.00 -27.13 -15.28
C PHE A 385 -10.73 -28.15 -14.41
N ASP A 386 -10.15 -28.48 -13.27
CA ASP A 386 -10.83 -29.31 -12.28
C ASP A 386 -11.69 -28.42 -11.37
N GLY A 387 -12.94 -28.19 -11.79
CA GLY A 387 -13.86 -27.24 -11.16
C GLY A 387 -14.32 -27.60 -9.75
N ILE A 388 -13.95 -28.77 -9.25
CA ILE A 388 -14.37 -29.29 -7.93
C ILE A 388 -13.57 -28.63 -6.79
N LEU A 389 -12.40 -28.05 -7.08
CA LEU A 389 -11.47 -27.51 -6.07
C LEU A 389 -11.90 -26.16 -5.46
N PHE A 390 -12.83 -25.40 -6.02
CA PHE A 390 -13.11 -24.03 -5.54
C PHE A 390 -14.60 -23.70 -5.32
N GLU A 391 -15.45 -24.72 -5.16
CA GLU A 391 -16.87 -24.48 -4.85
C GLU A 391 -17.07 -23.85 -3.46
N ASN A 392 -17.49 -22.59 -3.46
CA ASN A 392 -18.04 -21.78 -2.36
C ASN A 392 -17.12 -21.40 -1.18
N ARG A 393 -16.85 -20.09 -1.07
CA ARG A 393 -17.19 -19.26 0.11
C ARG A 393 -17.19 -17.79 -0.33
N ASN A 394 -18.36 -17.15 -0.26
CA ASN A 394 -18.48 -15.71 -0.44
C ASN A 394 -17.80 -15.05 0.76
N LEU A 395 -16.57 -14.55 0.58
CA LEU A 395 -15.88 -13.76 1.59
C LEU A 395 -16.58 -12.40 1.60
N GLY A 396 -17.57 -12.24 2.48
CA GLY A 396 -18.31 -10.99 2.63
C GLY A 396 -17.37 -9.81 2.85
N LYS A 397 -17.81 -8.61 2.43
CA LYS A 397 -17.13 -7.36 2.77
C LYS A 397 -17.16 -7.20 4.30
N VAL A 398 -15.98 -7.09 4.91
CA VAL A 398 -15.82 -6.64 6.29
C VAL A 398 -15.34 -5.19 6.19
N ASP A 399 -16.16 -4.27 6.67
CA ASP A 399 -15.81 -2.86 6.83
C ASP A 399 -15.15 -2.61 8.20
N GLU A 400 -14.60 -1.42 8.43
CA GLU A 400 -13.90 -1.12 9.68
C GLU A 400 -14.78 -1.10 10.95
N TRP A 401 -16.11 -1.17 10.79
CA TRP A 401 -17.10 -1.15 11.88
C TRP A 401 -17.74 -2.51 12.13
N THR A 402 -17.37 -3.52 11.35
CA THR A 402 -17.80 -4.92 11.45
C THR A 402 -16.69 -5.84 12.00
N LEU A 403 -15.54 -5.25 12.36
CA LEU A 403 -14.45 -5.89 13.11
C LEU A 403 -14.79 -6.11 14.59
#